data_AF-A0A0F9E500-F1
#
_entry.id   AF-A0A0F9E500-F1
#
_cell.length_a   1.000
_cell.length_b   1.000
_cell.length_c   1.000
_cell.angle_alpha   90.00
_cell.angle_beta   90.00
_cell.angle_gamma   90.00
#
_symmetry.space_group_name_H-M   'P 1'
#
loop_
_entity.id
_entity.type
_entity.pdbx_description
1 polymer ?
#
loop_
_entity_poly.entity_id
_entity_poly.type
_entity_poly.pdbx_seq_one_letter_code
_entity_poly.pdbx_strand_id
1 'polypeptide(L)'
;DAADNATVYTYTTKTSEVIKVETLVDGALGAGVITIVTDSTTGMSTGDRFSYVATDGTTVFSKITTVVDGTDLTVPTTTKAIDDDARLIVFTTTVNQKAIVTALNGAVSANDETITVDSTAGATPGDVMSVVATDASTQWIPIEQVVSSTIFAIPPGIGASSDDAVVTIYTIKQPRPLRILHARRRTDPDGEDIEIDIESQELYRDQPLKTTSGTPVFLTYKPTLTSGTLEIWQPANSIKMFIGMTVERPFEDFDAAGDSPDFPQEWFDPLVYLMAERLEPEYRVLDPVRLQMLSKKADEMWEWVNTFDDDTGSVYFIPDFTSRGYNR
;
A
#
# COMPACT_ATOMS: atom_id res chain seq x y z
N ASP A 1 15.66 6.26 28.43
CA ASP A 1 15.52 4.82 28.72
C ASP A 1 14.14 4.19 28.55
N ALA A 2 13.02 4.94 28.57
CA ALA A 2 11.70 4.36 28.24
C ALA A 2 11.23 4.61 26.79
N ALA A 3 11.91 5.50 26.05
CA ALA A 3 11.50 5.94 24.71
C ALA A 3 11.95 5.01 23.56
N ASP A 4 12.95 4.14 23.77
CA ASP A 4 13.53 3.29 22.71
C ASP A 4 12.64 2.12 22.28
N ASN A 5 11.53 1.86 22.99
CA ASN A 5 10.69 0.67 22.76
C ASN A 5 9.32 0.97 22.16
N ALA A 6 9.08 2.17 21.64
CA ALA A 6 7.84 2.47 20.96
C ALA A 6 7.87 1.97 19.52
N THR A 7 7.29 0.81 19.28
CA THR A 7 7.08 0.28 17.94
C THR A 7 5.90 1.00 17.29
N VAL A 8 6.17 1.93 16.38
CA VAL A 8 5.14 2.55 15.53
C VAL A 8 4.89 1.64 14.33
N TYR A 9 3.68 1.08 14.25
CA TYR A 9 3.27 0.27 13.10
C TYR A 9 2.77 1.19 11.99
N THR A 10 3.62 1.41 10.98
CA THR A 10 3.24 2.17 9.79
C THR A 10 2.70 1.22 8.72
N TYR A 11 1.58 1.59 8.12
CA TYR A 11 0.94 0.83 7.04
C TYR A 11 1.10 1.63 5.76
N THR A 12 1.70 1.02 4.74
CA THR A 12 1.80 1.55 3.37
C THR A 12 1.14 0.54 2.46
N THR A 13 0.01 0.90 1.86
CA THR A 13 -0.67 0.06 0.87
C THR A 13 -0.05 0.37 -0.51
N LYS A 14 0.63 -0.62 -1.08
CA LYS A 14 1.06 -0.58 -2.48
C LYS A 14 0.02 -1.37 -3.29
N THR A 15 -0.94 -0.69 -3.90
CA THR A 15 -1.75 -1.28 -4.97
C THR A 15 -0.90 -1.26 -6.23
N SER A 16 -0.37 -2.42 -6.61
CA SER A 16 0.45 -2.54 -7.83
C SER A 16 -0.45 -2.54 -9.07
N GLU A 17 -0.97 -1.39 -9.46
CA GLU A 17 -1.55 -1.22 -10.80
C GLU A 17 -0.41 -0.88 -11.76
N VAL A 18 -0.15 -1.75 -12.74
CA VAL A 18 0.88 -1.52 -13.77
C VAL A 18 0.26 -0.68 -14.88
N ILE A 19 0.29 0.64 -14.73
CA ILE A 19 -0.08 1.55 -15.81
C ILE A 19 1.08 1.59 -16.79
N LYS A 20 0.84 1.12 -18.02
CA LYS A 20 1.81 1.17 -19.11
C LYS A 20 1.84 2.58 -19.70
N VAL A 21 2.93 3.32 -19.45
CA VAL A 21 3.19 4.60 -20.12
C VAL A 21 4.26 4.36 -21.18
N GLU A 22 3.99 4.79 -22.41
CA GLU A 22 4.94 4.69 -23.51
C GLU A 22 5.42 6.09 -23.91
N THR A 23 6.73 6.25 -24.07
CA THR A 23 7.34 7.44 -24.68
C THR A 23 8.44 7.02 -25.64
N LEU A 24 8.83 7.94 -26.52
CA LEU A 24 10.01 7.81 -27.36
C LEU A 24 11.19 8.51 -26.69
N VAL A 25 12.39 8.00 -26.98
CA VAL A 25 13.65 8.65 -26.65
C VAL A 25 13.94 9.70 -27.73
N ASP A 26 14.24 10.93 -27.31
CA ASP A 26 14.63 12.02 -28.20
C ASP A 26 16.16 12.04 -28.32
N GLY A 27 16.64 11.53 -29.46
CA GLY A 27 18.06 11.44 -29.79
C GLY A 27 18.75 10.14 -29.37
N ALA A 28 19.67 9.68 -30.20
CA ALA A 28 20.48 8.50 -29.88
C ALA A 28 21.45 8.76 -28.70
N LEU A 29 21.48 7.82 -27.75
CA LEU A 29 22.29 7.90 -26.53
C LEU A 29 23.34 6.79 -26.50
N GLY A 30 24.57 7.14 -26.14
CA GLY A 30 25.64 6.16 -25.90
C GLY A 30 25.41 5.33 -24.64
N ALA A 31 26.18 4.25 -24.48
CA ALA A 31 26.31 3.59 -23.18
C ALA A 31 27.06 4.49 -22.19
N GLY A 32 26.77 4.37 -20.90
CA GLY A 32 27.42 5.14 -19.83
C GLY A 32 26.75 6.47 -19.49
N VAL A 33 25.58 6.74 -20.06
CA VAL A 33 24.83 7.99 -19.84
C VAL A 33 23.92 7.85 -18.61
N ILE A 34 23.67 8.94 -17.90
CA ILE A 34 22.82 8.99 -16.69
C ILE A 34 21.50 9.74 -16.90
N THR A 35 21.33 10.35 -18.07
CA THR A 35 20.13 11.12 -18.45
C THR A 35 19.59 10.58 -19.77
N ILE A 36 18.32 10.22 -19.80
CA ILE A 36 17.59 9.87 -21.01
C ILE A 36 16.63 11.02 -21.29
N VAL A 37 16.73 11.60 -22.48
CA VAL A 37 15.78 12.61 -22.96
C VAL A 37 14.65 11.88 -23.67
N THR A 38 13.41 12.22 -23.35
CA THR A 38 12.18 11.64 -23.89
C THR A 38 11.26 12.73 -24.40
N ASP A 39 10.39 12.38 -25.34
CA ASP A 39 9.38 13.30 -25.89
C ASP A 39 8.42 13.84 -24.82
N SER A 40 8.16 13.06 -23.78
CA SER A 40 7.33 13.44 -22.64
C SER A 40 7.69 12.60 -21.42
N THR A 41 7.61 13.22 -20.25
CA THR A 41 7.69 12.54 -18.94
C THR A 41 6.33 12.48 -18.23
N THR A 42 5.24 12.82 -18.94
CA THR A 42 3.89 12.86 -18.37
C THR A 42 3.46 11.47 -17.90
N GLY A 43 3.08 11.35 -16.62
CA GLY A 43 2.64 10.09 -16.02
C GLY A 43 3.77 9.19 -15.53
N MET A 44 5.02 9.67 -15.54
CA MET A 44 6.18 8.96 -14.98
C MET A 44 6.54 9.53 -13.61
N SER A 45 6.97 8.67 -12.69
CA SER A 45 7.35 9.01 -11.32
C SER A 45 8.74 8.48 -10.96
N THR A 46 9.36 9.11 -9.96
CA THR A 46 10.62 8.63 -9.39
C THR A 46 10.43 7.24 -8.77
N GLY A 47 11.27 6.28 -9.15
CA GLY A 47 11.20 4.90 -8.70
C GLY A 47 10.49 3.94 -9.66
N ASP A 48 9.81 4.46 -10.69
CA ASP A 48 9.19 3.63 -11.72
C ASP A 48 10.23 2.80 -12.48
N ARG A 49 9.82 1.61 -12.93
CA ARG A 49 10.67 0.72 -13.72
C ARG A 49 10.39 0.94 -15.19
N PHE A 50 11.40 0.80 -16.04
CA PHE A 50 11.21 0.88 -17.47
C PHE A 50 11.98 -0.20 -18.21
N SER A 51 11.56 -0.42 -19.45
CA SER A 51 12.27 -1.26 -20.40
C SER A 51 12.43 -0.57 -21.75
N TYR A 52 13.54 -0.85 -22.42
CA TYR A 52 13.79 -0.44 -23.80
C TYR A 52 14.54 -1.54 -24.55
N VAL A 53 14.53 -1.45 -25.88
CA VAL A 53 15.35 -2.30 -26.75
C VAL A 53 16.59 -1.50 -27.13
N ALA A 54 17.77 -2.01 -26.77
CA ALA A 54 19.06 -1.39 -27.09
C ALA A 54 19.42 -1.57 -28.58
N THR A 55 20.39 -0.81 -29.07
CA THR A 55 20.90 -0.88 -30.46
C THR A 55 21.38 -2.28 -30.86
N ASP A 56 21.79 -3.11 -29.90
CA ASP A 56 22.21 -4.51 -30.13
C ASP A 56 21.05 -5.52 -30.13
N GLY A 57 19.80 -5.04 -30.04
CA GLY A 57 18.58 -5.85 -30.04
C GLY A 57 18.24 -6.46 -28.67
N THR A 58 19.00 -6.17 -27.62
CA THR A 58 18.73 -6.68 -26.27
C THR A 58 17.70 -5.82 -25.55
N THR A 59 16.76 -6.46 -24.83
CA THR A 59 15.85 -5.74 -23.93
C THR A 59 16.56 -5.46 -22.61
N VAL A 60 16.62 -4.21 -22.22
CA VAL A 60 17.24 -3.76 -20.98
C VAL A 60 16.15 -3.27 -20.03
N PHE A 61 16.23 -3.69 -18.77
CA PHE A 61 15.36 -3.21 -17.70
C PHE A 61 16.16 -2.31 -16.76
N SER A 62 15.58 -1.17 -16.40
CA SER A 62 16.18 -0.23 -15.46
C SER A 62 15.09 0.48 -14.65
N LYS A 63 15.50 1.44 -13.81
CA LYS A 63 14.61 2.24 -12.96
C LYS A 63 14.86 3.73 -13.16
N ILE A 64 13.82 4.53 -12.98
CA ILE A 64 13.90 5.99 -12.95
C ILE A 64 14.40 6.42 -11.58
N THR A 65 15.52 7.15 -11.53
CA THR A 65 16.08 7.71 -10.29
C THR A 65 15.42 9.04 -9.95
N THR A 66 15.17 9.88 -10.97
CA THR A 66 14.50 11.18 -10.82
C THR A 66 13.80 11.52 -12.12
N VAL A 67 12.59 12.07 -12.04
CA VAL A 67 11.90 12.70 -13.17
C VAL A 67 12.17 14.21 -13.10
N VAL A 68 12.65 14.79 -14.19
CA VAL A 68 12.83 16.23 -14.33
C VAL A 68 11.73 16.74 -15.26
N ASP A 69 11.05 17.81 -14.87
CA ASP A 69 9.84 18.28 -15.55
C ASP A 69 10.10 18.58 -17.04
N GLY A 70 9.31 17.95 -17.92
CA GLY A 70 9.23 18.24 -19.35
C GLY A 70 9.63 17.09 -20.26
N THR A 71 10.88 16.63 -20.16
CA THR A 71 11.48 15.68 -21.13
C THR A 71 12.56 14.77 -20.55
N ASP A 72 13.11 15.06 -19.36
CA ASP A 72 14.37 14.42 -18.94
C ASP A 72 14.16 13.41 -17.81
N LEU A 73 14.70 12.20 -17.99
CA LEU A 73 14.74 11.14 -16.99
C LEU A 73 16.17 10.93 -16.51
N THR A 74 16.39 10.99 -15.20
CA THR A 74 17.67 10.57 -14.60
C THR A 74 17.60 9.09 -14.25
N VAL A 75 18.58 8.32 -14.69
CA VAL A 75 18.62 6.86 -14.57
C VAL A 75 19.97 6.40 -14.02
N PRO A 76 20.07 5.19 -13.42
CA PRO A 76 21.35 4.55 -13.22
C PRO A 76 22.09 4.44 -14.55
N THR A 77 23.42 4.58 -14.52
CA THR A 77 24.28 4.57 -15.72
C THR A 77 23.84 3.50 -16.71
N THR A 78 23.49 3.93 -17.93
CA THR A 78 23.03 3.03 -18.98
C THR A 78 24.13 2.03 -19.32
N THR A 79 23.81 0.74 -19.28
CA THR A 79 24.77 -0.32 -19.63
C THR A 79 24.90 -0.51 -21.14
N LYS A 80 23.95 0.01 -21.92
CA LYS A 80 23.83 -0.15 -23.38
C LYS A 80 23.37 1.14 -24.04
N ALA A 81 23.80 1.34 -25.29
CA ALA A 81 23.35 2.44 -26.13
C ALA A 81 21.86 2.29 -26.48
N ILE A 82 21.21 3.43 -26.69
CA ILE A 82 19.79 3.57 -27.00
C ILE A 82 19.68 4.32 -28.33
N ASP A 83 18.91 3.79 -29.27
CA ASP A 83 18.70 4.45 -30.55
C ASP A 83 17.74 5.64 -30.41
N ASP A 84 17.83 6.55 -31.38
CA ASP A 84 16.82 7.59 -31.56
C ASP A 84 15.45 6.95 -31.84
N ASP A 85 14.37 7.57 -31.35
CA ASP A 85 13.00 7.05 -31.39
C ASP A 85 12.82 5.66 -30.74
N ALA A 86 13.76 5.22 -29.89
CA ALA A 86 13.59 3.98 -29.15
C ALA A 86 12.37 4.06 -28.23
N ARG A 87 11.50 3.04 -28.27
CA ARG A 87 10.33 2.97 -27.40
C ARG A 87 10.74 2.63 -25.98
N LEU A 88 10.41 3.53 -25.06
CA LEU A 88 10.53 3.36 -23.63
C LEU A 88 9.17 2.94 -23.06
N ILE A 89 9.10 1.73 -22.50
CA ILE A 89 7.91 1.23 -21.82
C ILE A 89 8.14 1.40 -20.33
N VAL A 90 7.40 2.31 -19.70
CA VAL A 90 7.44 2.59 -18.27
C VAL A 90 6.31 1.84 -17.58
N PHE A 91 6.69 1.12 -16.55
CA PHE A 91 5.82 0.42 -15.61
C PHE A 91 5.69 1.30 -14.38
N THR A 92 4.61 2.08 -14.35
CA THR A 92 4.29 2.92 -13.21
C THR A 92 3.82 2.02 -12.08
N THR A 93 4.39 2.18 -10.88
CA THR A 93 3.82 1.56 -9.68
C THR A 93 3.16 2.66 -8.87
N THR A 94 1.84 2.79 -9.01
CA THR A 94 1.10 3.76 -8.22
C THR A 94 1.05 3.31 -6.77
N VAL A 95 1.91 3.89 -5.92
CA VAL A 95 1.73 3.78 -4.47
C VAL A 95 0.61 4.73 -4.09
N ASN A 96 -0.62 4.23 -4.06
CA ASN A 96 -1.79 5.06 -3.80
C ASN A 96 -1.69 5.80 -2.46
N GLN A 97 -1.06 5.20 -1.42
CA GLN A 97 -1.01 5.80 -0.08
C GLN A 97 0.28 5.41 0.67
N LYS A 98 1.22 6.37 0.80
CA LYS A 98 2.47 6.21 1.57
C LYS A 98 2.41 7.05 2.85
N ALA A 99 2.61 6.41 4.00
CA ALA A 99 2.83 7.12 5.26
C ALA A 99 4.19 7.83 5.23
N ILE A 100 4.22 9.10 5.63
CA ILE A 100 5.47 9.86 5.74
C ILE A 100 6.04 9.60 7.13
N VAL A 101 7.30 9.16 7.18
CA VAL A 101 7.98 8.88 8.45
C VAL A 101 9.08 9.92 8.64
N THR A 102 9.06 10.58 9.79
CA THR A 102 10.04 11.57 10.24
C THR A 102 10.33 11.34 11.73
N ALA A 103 11.30 12.03 12.30
CA ALA A 103 11.60 11.98 13.74
C ALA A 103 11.47 13.37 14.35
N LEU A 104 11.21 13.41 15.67
CA LEU A 104 11.32 14.64 16.44
C LEU A 104 12.76 15.12 16.46
N ASN A 105 12.95 16.41 16.22
CA ASN A 105 14.23 17.11 16.33
C ASN A 105 14.17 18.03 17.55
N GLY A 106 14.23 17.42 18.73
CA GLY A 106 13.99 18.04 20.03
C GLY A 106 12.81 17.42 20.78
N ALA A 107 12.97 17.29 22.09
CA ALA A 107 11.90 16.84 22.97
C ALA A 107 10.73 17.85 22.98
N VAL A 108 9.50 17.32 22.99
CA VAL A 108 8.27 18.11 23.02
C VAL A 108 7.66 18.03 24.42
N SER A 109 7.23 19.18 24.95
CA SER A 109 6.58 19.26 26.25
C SER A 109 5.06 19.07 26.11
N ALA A 110 4.42 18.66 27.20
CA ALA A 110 2.97 18.47 27.20
C ALA A 110 2.24 19.80 26.92
N ASN A 111 1.27 19.76 26.00
CA ASN A 111 0.49 20.88 25.49
C ASN A 111 1.26 21.91 24.65
N ASP A 112 2.44 21.56 24.14
CA ASP A 112 3.08 22.39 23.11
C ASP A 112 2.19 22.47 21.87
N GLU A 113 2.13 23.66 21.27
CA GLU A 113 1.37 23.94 20.04
C GLU A 113 2.25 23.87 18.79
N THR A 114 3.54 23.56 18.97
CA THR A 114 4.51 23.42 17.88
C THR A 114 5.40 22.21 18.10
N ILE A 115 5.71 21.51 17.02
CA ILE A 115 6.66 20.40 17.02
C ILE A 115 7.76 20.66 16.01
N THR A 116 9.00 20.43 16.43
CA THR A 116 10.17 20.38 15.56
C THR A 116 10.41 18.94 15.11
N VAL A 117 10.45 18.74 13.79
CA VAL A 117 10.75 17.45 13.14
C VAL A 117 11.97 17.58 12.23
N ASP A 118 12.60 16.46 11.91
CA ASP A 118 13.72 16.43 10.96
C ASP A 118 13.34 16.89 9.54
N SER A 119 12.11 16.58 9.13
CA SER A 119 11.58 16.99 7.83
C SER A 119 10.06 17.05 7.85
N THR A 120 9.51 18.10 7.24
CA THR A 120 8.07 18.25 6.94
C THR A 120 7.72 17.91 5.49
N ALA A 121 8.68 17.40 4.71
CA ALA A 121 8.51 17.16 3.28
C ALA A 121 7.36 16.18 3.00
N GLY A 122 6.43 16.60 2.14
CA GLY A 122 5.27 15.82 1.74
C GLY A 122 4.05 15.93 2.67
N ALA A 123 4.20 16.52 3.87
CA ALA A 123 3.08 16.73 4.78
C ALA A 123 2.28 17.98 4.37
N THR A 124 0.97 17.92 4.53
CA THR A 124 0.04 19.02 4.24
C THR A 124 -0.82 19.38 5.45
N PRO A 125 -1.28 20.64 5.58
CA PRO A 125 -2.25 21.01 6.61
C PRO A 125 -3.50 20.14 6.52
N GLY A 126 -3.94 19.58 7.64
CA GLY A 126 -5.06 18.64 7.72
C GLY A 126 -4.66 17.17 7.81
N ASP A 127 -3.40 16.82 7.49
CA ASP A 127 -2.90 15.46 7.69
C ASP A 127 -2.91 15.08 9.19
N VAL A 128 -3.09 13.79 9.49
CA VAL A 128 -3.05 13.28 10.86
C VAL A 128 -1.67 12.67 11.13
N MET A 129 -1.00 13.19 12.15
CA MET A 129 0.28 12.67 12.61
C MET A 129 0.11 11.80 13.86
N SER A 130 0.95 10.79 13.98
CA SER A 130 1.16 10.02 15.19
C SER A 130 2.49 10.41 15.82
N VAL A 131 2.50 10.59 17.14
CA VAL A 131 3.71 10.85 17.92
C VAL A 131 3.72 9.90 19.11
N VAL A 132 4.89 9.34 19.38
CA VAL A 132 5.10 8.51 20.57
C VAL A 132 5.33 9.43 21.77
N ALA A 133 4.50 9.30 22.80
CA ALA A 133 4.70 9.95 24.08
C ALA A 133 5.70 9.19 24.96
N THR A 134 6.24 9.87 25.96
CA THR A 134 7.19 9.33 26.95
C THR A 134 6.67 8.12 27.75
N ASP A 135 5.35 7.91 27.78
CA ASP A 135 4.69 6.75 28.38
C ASP A 135 4.55 5.55 27.42
N ALA A 136 5.21 5.61 26.27
CA ALA A 136 5.12 4.66 25.16
C ALA A 136 3.72 4.52 24.54
N SER A 137 2.79 5.44 24.84
CA SER A 137 1.53 5.55 24.11
C SER A 137 1.73 6.30 22.79
N THR A 138 1.00 5.90 21.75
CA THR A 138 0.95 6.66 20.50
C THR A 138 -0.25 7.59 20.52
N GLN A 139 0.02 8.88 20.45
CA GLN A 139 -1.00 9.91 20.34
C GLN A 139 -1.18 10.33 18.88
N TRP A 140 -2.42 10.65 18.52
CA TRP A 140 -2.80 11.03 17.16
C TRP A 140 -3.34 12.45 17.17
N ILE A 141 -2.73 13.33 16.37
CA ILE A 141 -2.98 14.76 16.41
C ILE A 141 -2.99 15.28 14.95
N PRO A 142 -3.93 16.17 14.57
CA PRO A 142 -3.92 16.78 13.25
C PRO A 142 -2.82 17.86 13.12
N ILE A 143 -2.26 18.01 11.94
CA ILE A 143 -1.38 19.11 11.59
C ILE A 143 -2.25 20.32 11.23
N GLU A 144 -2.16 21.41 12.00
CA GLU A 144 -2.89 22.63 11.66
C GLU A 144 -2.22 23.39 10.53
N GLN A 145 -0.89 23.56 10.62
CA GLN A 145 -0.09 24.21 9.59
C GLN A 145 1.33 23.66 9.51
N VAL A 146 1.90 23.70 8.30
CA VAL A 146 3.33 23.48 8.06
C VAL A 146 4.02 24.85 8.08
N VAL A 147 4.73 25.15 9.18
CA VAL A 147 5.31 26.49 9.42
C VAL A 147 6.64 26.64 8.67
N SER A 148 7.42 25.57 8.59
CA SER A 148 8.70 25.54 7.88
C SER A 148 9.05 24.12 7.42
N SER A 149 10.24 23.93 6.85
CA SER A 149 10.77 22.61 6.48
C SER A 149 11.00 21.67 7.67
N THR A 150 10.95 22.18 8.90
CA THR A 150 11.23 21.41 10.14
C THR A 150 10.22 21.67 11.26
N ILE A 151 9.17 22.47 11.04
CA ILE A 151 8.23 22.85 12.10
C ILE A 151 6.79 22.65 11.65
N PHE A 152 6.02 21.96 12.49
CA PHE A 152 4.56 21.87 12.42
C PHE A 152 3.90 22.67 13.54
N ALA A 153 2.79 23.34 13.22
CA ALA A 153 1.84 23.87 14.20
C ALA A 153 0.72 22.85 14.41
N ILE A 154 0.36 22.62 15.67
CA ILE A 154 -0.56 21.57 16.11
C ILE A 154 -1.51 22.13 17.18
N PRO A 155 -2.70 21.53 17.35
CA PRO A 155 -3.58 21.96 18.44
C PRO A 155 -2.97 21.61 19.80
N PRO A 156 -3.34 22.34 20.87
CA PRO A 156 -2.92 21.99 22.22
C PRO A 156 -3.45 20.61 22.61
N GLY A 157 -2.65 19.85 23.37
CA GLY A 157 -3.05 18.55 23.92
C GLY A 157 -2.10 17.38 23.63
N ILE A 158 -0.94 17.63 23.02
CA ILE A 158 0.10 16.61 22.93
C ILE A 158 0.69 16.28 24.31
N GLY A 159 1.02 15.02 24.54
CA GLY A 159 1.80 14.55 25.68
C GLY A 159 3.27 14.88 25.52
N ALA A 160 4.04 14.78 26.61
CA ALA A 160 5.49 14.95 26.51
C ALA A 160 6.10 13.81 25.68
N SER A 161 6.95 14.14 24.72
CA SER A 161 7.64 13.21 23.82
C SER A 161 9.15 13.44 23.87
N SER A 162 9.92 12.36 23.80
CA SER A 162 11.38 12.44 23.81
C SER A 162 11.92 12.90 22.46
N ASP A 163 13.14 13.42 22.47
CA ASP A 163 13.91 13.62 21.23
C ASP A 163 14.03 12.30 20.45
N ASP A 164 14.19 12.38 19.12
CA ASP A 164 14.21 11.25 18.18
C ASP A 164 12.94 10.36 18.19
N ALA A 165 11.83 10.79 18.83
CA ALA A 165 10.61 10.00 18.78
C ALA A 165 10.08 9.92 17.34
N VAL A 166 9.65 8.72 16.93
CA VAL A 166 9.13 8.48 15.59
C VAL A 166 7.80 9.21 15.41
N VAL A 167 7.72 9.99 14.34
CA VAL A 167 6.52 10.68 13.89
C VAL A 167 6.08 10.08 12.56
N THR A 168 4.84 9.61 12.49
CA THR A 168 4.27 9.10 11.23
C THR A 168 3.07 9.93 10.83
N ILE A 169 3.06 10.41 9.59
CA ILE A 169 2.02 11.29 9.06
C ILE A 169 1.23 10.54 8.00
N TYR A 170 -0.09 10.66 8.08
CA TYR A 170 -1.04 10.08 7.15
C TYR A 170 -1.97 11.16 6.60
N THR A 171 -2.05 11.25 5.28
CA THR A 171 -3.04 12.10 4.60
C THR A 171 -4.46 11.59 4.81
N ILE A 172 -4.65 10.27 4.75
CA ILE A 172 -5.91 9.59 5.06
C ILE A 172 -5.62 8.44 6.00
N LYS A 173 -6.32 8.39 7.12
CA LYS A 173 -6.24 7.27 8.06
C LYS A 173 -6.79 6.02 7.39
N GLN A 174 -5.96 4.97 7.33
CA GLN A 174 -6.36 3.71 6.72
C GLN A 174 -7.57 3.09 7.43
N PRO A 175 -8.52 2.52 6.68
CA PRO A 175 -9.62 1.77 7.27
C PRO A 175 -9.07 0.54 8.02
N ARG A 176 -9.78 0.12 9.06
CA ARG A 176 -9.38 -1.06 9.83
C ARG A 176 -9.38 -2.31 8.91
N PRO A 177 -8.36 -3.16 8.96
CA PRO A 177 -8.41 -4.47 8.30
C PRO A 177 -9.59 -5.32 8.81
N LEU A 178 -10.26 -6.04 7.91
CA LEU A 178 -11.22 -7.09 8.28
C LEU A 178 -10.47 -8.36 8.72
N ARG A 179 -9.42 -8.71 7.97
CA ARG A 179 -8.58 -9.87 8.20
C ARG A 179 -7.17 -9.61 7.68
N ILE A 180 -6.19 -10.25 8.30
CA ILE A 180 -4.81 -10.30 7.81
C ILE A 180 -4.61 -11.65 7.13
N LEU A 181 -4.16 -11.63 5.88
CA LEU A 181 -3.90 -12.82 5.07
C LEU A 181 -2.44 -13.27 5.19
N HIS A 182 -1.51 -12.32 5.12
CA HIS A 182 -0.08 -12.56 5.23
C HIS A 182 0.60 -11.46 6.04
N ALA A 183 1.63 -11.82 6.78
CA ALA A 183 2.47 -10.89 7.51
C ALA A 183 3.94 -11.16 7.21
N ARG A 184 4.72 -10.10 7.05
CA ARG A 184 6.15 -10.16 6.73
C ARG A 184 6.89 -9.09 7.52
N ARG A 185 8.01 -9.46 8.14
CA ARG A 185 8.95 -8.52 8.74
C ARG A 185 9.90 -7.99 7.68
N ARG A 186 10.23 -6.71 7.78
CA ARG A 186 11.30 -6.05 7.03
C ARG A 186 12.21 -5.27 7.96
N THR A 187 13.48 -5.17 7.58
CA THR A 187 14.51 -4.39 8.32
C THR A 187 14.60 -2.94 7.82
N ASP A 188 13.90 -2.61 6.75
CA ASP A 188 13.81 -1.31 6.08
C ASP A 188 12.50 -1.31 5.24
N PRO A 189 11.80 -0.19 4.97
CA PRO A 189 10.60 -0.19 4.15
C PRO A 189 10.73 -0.89 2.78
N ASP A 190 11.91 -0.86 2.18
CA ASP A 190 12.25 -1.55 0.92
C ASP A 190 13.20 -2.75 1.12
N GLY A 191 13.35 -3.23 2.36
CA GLY A 191 14.21 -4.34 2.73
C GLY A 191 13.62 -5.72 2.41
N GLU A 192 14.42 -6.75 2.71
CA GLU A 192 14.04 -8.16 2.53
C GLU A 192 12.83 -8.54 3.38
N ASP A 193 11.93 -9.33 2.77
CA ASP A 193 10.71 -9.84 3.38
C ASP A 193 10.98 -11.18 4.08
N ILE A 194 10.72 -11.23 5.39
CA ILE A 194 10.77 -12.48 6.19
C ILE A 194 9.35 -12.77 6.67
N GLU A 195 8.79 -13.90 6.29
CA GLU A 195 7.44 -14.29 6.72
C GLU A 195 7.32 -14.38 8.26
N ILE A 196 6.18 -13.89 8.77
CA ILE A 196 5.76 -13.96 10.17
C ILE A 196 4.46 -14.77 10.19
N ASP A 197 4.35 -15.70 11.13
CA ASP A 197 3.14 -16.51 11.29
C ASP A 197 1.99 -15.70 11.89
N ILE A 198 0.77 -15.95 11.41
CA ILE A 198 -0.47 -15.39 11.95
C ILE A 198 -1.11 -16.45 12.83
N GLU A 199 -1.09 -16.22 14.14
CA GLU A 199 -1.48 -17.22 15.13
C GLU A 199 -2.73 -16.85 15.90
N SER A 200 -3.33 -17.88 16.51
CA SER A 200 -4.53 -17.72 17.33
C SER A 200 -4.27 -16.90 18.60
N GLN A 201 -5.32 -16.26 19.11
CA GLN A 201 -5.23 -15.52 20.36
C GLN A 201 -4.90 -16.39 21.58
N GLU A 202 -5.26 -17.68 21.55
CA GLU A 202 -4.91 -18.63 22.60
C GLU A 202 -3.39 -18.85 22.65
N LEU A 203 -2.76 -19.07 21.49
CA LEU A 203 -1.32 -19.21 21.40
C LEU A 203 -0.61 -17.93 21.85
N TYR A 204 -1.08 -16.74 21.45
CA TYR A 204 -0.54 -15.48 21.98
C TYR A 204 -0.68 -15.37 23.50
N ARG A 205 -1.78 -15.90 24.08
CA ARG A 205 -2.02 -15.86 25.52
C ARG A 205 -1.06 -16.74 26.30
N ASP A 206 -0.69 -17.89 25.76
CA ASP A 206 0.20 -18.87 26.39
C ASP A 206 1.67 -18.47 26.37
N GLN A 207 2.03 -17.43 25.60
CA GLN A 207 3.42 -17.08 25.35
C GLN A 207 3.98 -16.16 26.45
N PRO A 208 5.17 -16.45 27.00
CA PRO A 208 5.79 -15.63 28.02
C PRO A 208 6.41 -14.35 27.42
N LEU A 209 6.77 -13.38 28.26
CA LEU A 209 7.59 -12.20 27.87
C LEU A 209 6.99 -11.33 26.76
N LYS A 210 5.71 -10.96 26.89
CA LYS A 210 4.99 -10.17 25.87
C LYS A 210 5.43 -8.71 25.75
N THR A 211 6.06 -8.18 26.80
CA THR A 211 6.53 -6.78 26.85
C THR A 211 8.01 -6.63 26.55
N THR A 212 8.73 -7.75 26.39
CA THR A 212 10.18 -7.71 26.16
C THR A 212 10.45 -7.49 24.69
N SER A 213 11.17 -6.40 24.38
CA SER A 213 11.60 -6.06 23.02
C SER A 213 12.51 -7.16 22.43
N GLY A 214 12.27 -7.51 21.18
CA GLY A 214 12.99 -8.55 20.45
C GLY A 214 12.68 -8.50 18.96
N THR A 215 12.65 -9.68 18.34
CA THR A 215 12.43 -9.83 16.91
C THR A 215 11.03 -10.44 16.71
N PRO A 216 10.07 -9.74 16.08
CA PRO A 216 8.69 -10.22 15.94
C PRO A 216 8.63 -11.59 15.25
N VAL A 217 8.04 -12.58 15.91
CA VAL A 217 7.97 -13.97 15.39
C VAL A 217 6.60 -14.30 14.82
N PHE A 218 5.55 -14.00 15.57
CA PHE A 218 4.17 -14.20 15.15
C PHE A 218 3.29 -13.05 15.65
N LEU A 219 2.14 -12.88 15.00
CA LEU A 219 1.15 -11.88 15.37
C LEU A 219 -0.25 -12.46 15.45
N THR A 220 -1.11 -11.78 16.18
CA THR A 220 -2.54 -12.08 16.28
C THR A 220 -3.32 -10.80 16.02
N TYR A 221 -4.36 -10.89 15.19
CA TYR A 221 -5.21 -9.76 14.88
C TYR A 221 -6.66 -10.01 15.31
N LYS A 222 -7.23 -9.03 16.01
CA LYS A 222 -8.64 -9.03 16.40
C LYS A 222 -9.33 -7.77 15.89
N PRO A 223 -10.20 -7.89 14.86
CA PRO A 223 -11.04 -6.77 14.47
C PRO A 223 -12.12 -6.52 15.53
N THR A 224 -12.37 -5.24 15.85
CA THR A 224 -13.53 -4.76 16.59
C THR A 224 -14.41 -3.90 15.67
N LEU A 225 -15.52 -3.36 16.18
CA LEU A 225 -16.47 -2.60 15.35
C LEU A 225 -15.83 -1.36 14.71
N THR A 226 -15.04 -0.61 15.47
CA THR A 226 -14.46 0.69 15.06
C THR A 226 -12.94 0.68 14.96
N SER A 227 -12.26 -0.31 15.54
CA SER A 227 -10.79 -0.43 15.52
C SER A 227 -10.34 -1.89 15.40
N GLY A 228 -9.07 -2.13 15.11
CA GLY A 228 -8.45 -3.46 15.19
C GLY A 228 -7.36 -3.46 16.25
N THR A 229 -7.24 -4.55 17.01
CA THR A 229 -6.12 -4.76 17.92
C THR A 229 -5.17 -5.77 17.31
N LEU A 230 -3.92 -5.34 17.10
CA LEU A 230 -2.82 -6.19 16.67
C LEU A 230 -1.93 -6.50 17.87
N GLU A 231 -1.85 -7.77 18.22
CA GLU A 231 -1.01 -8.28 19.30
C GLU A 231 0.21 -8.97 18.68
N ILE A 232 1.41 -8.51 19.03
CA ILE A 232 2.66 -9.06 18.49
C ILE A 232 3.47 -9.66 19.63
N TRP A 233 4.01 -10.85 19.42
CA TRP A 233 4.90 -11.47 20.38
C TRP A 233 6.34 -11.06 20.09
N GLN A 234 7.01 -10.55 21.12
CA GLN A 234 8.29 -9.85 21.05
C GLN A 234 8.21 -8.58 20.17
N PRO A 235 7.73 -7.44 20.72
CA PRO A 235 7.69 -6.18 19.99
C PRO A 235 9.09 -5.83 19.47
N ALA A 236 9.16 -5.14 18.34
CA ALA A 236 10.43 -4.88 17.68
C ALA A 236 11.40 -4.11 18.58
N ASN A 237 12.66 -4.54 18.60
CA ASN A 237 13.75 -3.88 19.33
C ASN A 237 14.36 -2.67 18.59
N SER A 238 13.82 -2.31 17.43
CA SER A 238 14.32 -1.23 16.60
C SER A 238 13.18 -0.58 15.83
N ILE A 239 13.22 0.74 15.76
CA ILE A 239 12.32 1.57 14.93
C ILE A 239 12.45 1.29 13.42
N LYS A 240 13.51 0.60 12.99
CA LYS A 240 13.73 0.22 11.59
C LYS A 240 13.08 -1.12 11.22
N MET A 241 12.49 -1.83 12.17
CA MET A 241 11.76 -3.06 11.86
C MET A 241 10.31 -2.76 11.54
N PHE A 242 9.91 -3.10 10.32
CA PHE A 242 8.55 -2.93 9.81
C PHE A 242 7.86 -4.28 9.71
N ILE A 243 6.53 -4.28 9.86
CA ILE A 243 5.70 -5.44 9.56
C ILE A 243 4.80 -5.06 8.38
N GLY A 244 5.12 -5.59 7.21
CA GLY A 244 4.25 -5.54 6.04
C GLY A 244 3.11 -6.55 6.22
N MET A 245 1.88 -6.11 6.00
CA MET A 245 0.70 -6.97 6.12
C MET A 245 -0.10 -6.91 4.82
N THR A 246 -0.47 -8.07 4.29
CA THR A 246 -1.49 -8.19 3.27
C THR A 246 -2.81 -8.39 3.97
N VAL A 247 -3.76 -7.48 3.72
CA VAL A 247 -5.02 -7.42 4.47
C VAL A 247 -6.22 -7.37 3.56
N GLU A 248 -7.35 -7.86 4.05
CA GLU A 248 -8.67 -7.58 3.49
C GLU A 248 -9.16 -6.26 4.09
N ARG A 249 -9.39 -5.26 3.23
CA ARG A 249 -9.97 -3.99 3.65
C ARG A 249 -11.49 -4.03 3.54
N PRO A 250 -12.22 -3.29 4.38
CA PRO A 250 -13.63 -3.04 4.13
C PRO A 250 -13.76 -2.24 2.83
N PHE A 251 -14.78 -2.57 2.04
CA PHE A 251 -15.15 -1.76 0.89
C PHE A 251 -15.49 -0.34 1.34
N GLU A 252 -15.08 0.64 0.54
CA GLU A 252 -15.43 2.03 0.76
C GLU A 252 -16.94 2.22 0.59
N ASP A 253 -17.51 3.13 1.39
CA ASP A 253 -18.90 3.52 1.26
C ASP A 253 -19.02 4.58 0.15
N PHE A 254 -20.13 4.56 -0.59
CA PHE A 254 -20.42 5.55 -1.62
C PHE A 254 -21.17 6.71 -0.97
N ASP A 255 -20.46 7.71 -0.45
CA ASP A 255 -21.04 8.85 0.25
C ASP A 255 -21.13 10.12 -0.62
N ALA A 256 -20.41 10.14 -1.75
CA ALA A 256 -20.44 11.19 -2.75
C ALA A 256 -20.68 10.65 -4.17
N ALA A 257 -21.28 11.50 -5.02
CA ALA A 257 -21.58 11.15 -6.42
C ALA A 257 -20.34 10.99 -7.32
N GLY A 258 -19.13 11.21 -6.78
CA GLY A 258 -17.85 11.08 -7.48
C GLY A 258 -16.99 9.90 -7.01
N ASP A 259 -17.47 9.09 -6.07
CA ASP A 259 -16.67 7.99 -5.52
C ASP A 259 -16.59 6.85 -6.53
N SER A 260 -15.36 6.39 -6.79
CA SER A 260 -15.11 5.24 -7.64
C SER A 260 -15.26 3.94 -6.83
N PRO A 261 -15.88 2.89 -7.39
CA PRO A 261 -15.96 1.59 -6.73
C PRO A 261 -14.56 1.04 -6.43
N ASP A 262 -14.37 0.51 -5.23
CA ASP A 262 -13.17 -0.24 -4.84
C ASP A 262 -13.19 -1.67 -5.42
N PHE A 263 -13.20 -1.74 -6.75
CA PHE A 263 -13.18 -2.98 -7.52
C PHE A 263 -12.34 -2.81 -8.79
N PRO A 264 -11.79 -3.90 -9.35
CA PRO A 264 -11.18 -3.87 -10.68
C PRO A 264 -12.17 -3.38 -11.74
N GLN A 265 -11.65 -2.78 -12.82
CA GLN A 265 -12.48 -2.17 -13.86
C GLN A 265 -13.46 -3.16 -14.51
N GLU A 266 -13.09 -4.43 -14.57
CA GLU A 266 -13.88 -5.54 -15.11
C GLU A 266 -15.20 -5.73 -14.34
N TRP A 267 -15.23 -5.39 -13.05
CA TRP A 267 -16.41 -5.55 -12.20
C TRP A 267 -17.46 -4.45 -12.38
N PHE A 268 -17.15 -3.36 -13.08
CA PHE A 268 -18.03 -2.18 -13.13
C PHE A 268 -19.35 -2.49 -13.86
N ASP A 269 -19.28 -3.07 -15.05
CA ASP A 269 -20.46 -3.44 -15.82
C ASP A 269 -21.34 -4.48 -15.09
N PRO A 270 -20.80 -5.60 -14.58
CA PRO A 270 -21.57 -6.56 -13.79
C PRO A 270 -22.27 -5.95 -12.58
N LEU A 271 -21.58 -5.09 -11.82
CA LEU A 271 -22.17 -4.41 -10.65
C LEU A 271 -23.36 -3.53 -11.06
N VAL A 272 -23.26 -2.82 -12.20
CA VAL A 272 -24.36 -2.01 -12.73
C VAL A 272 -25.57 -2.88 -13.08
N TYR A 273 -25.38 -4.01 -13.77
CA TYR A 273 -26.47 -4.89 -14.17
C TYR A 273 -27.14 -5.58 -12.96
N LEU A 274 -26.35 -6.07 -12.00
CA LEU A 274 -26.85 -6.68 -10.77
C LEU A 274 -27.61 -5.67 -9.90
N MET A 275 -27.10 -4.44 -9.81
CA MET A 275 -27.80 -3.38 -9.09
C MET A 275 -29.11 -2.98 -9.79
N ALA A 276 -29.11 -2.88 -11.11
CA ALA A 276 -30.31 -2.59 -11.88
C ALA A 276 -31.40 -3.66 -11.68
N GLU A 277 -31.03 -4.94 -11.67
CA GLU A 277 -31.96 -6.04 -11.36
C GLU A 277 -32.52 -5.92 -9.95
N ARG A 278 -31.66 -5.65 -8.96
CA ARG A 278 -32.07 -5.53 -7.55
C ARG A 278 -33.00 -4.33 -7.30
N LEU A 279 -32.84 -3.24 -8.04
CA LEU A 279 -33.67 -2.03 -7.94
C LEU A 279 -35.01 -2.17 -8.67
N GLU A 280 -35.12 -3.06 -9.65
CA GLU A 280 -36.33 -3.17 -10.48
C GLU A 280 -37.62 -3.43 -9.67
N PRO A 281 -37.67 -4.34 -8.67
CA PRO A 281 -38.90 -4.60 -7.93
C PRO A 281 -39.47 -3.39 -7.18
N GLU A 282 -38.59 -2.44 -6.83
CA GLU A 282 -38.93 -1.21 -6.12
C GLU A 282 -39.43 -0.13 -7.09
N TYR A 283 -38.73 0.11 -8.19
CA TYR A 283 -39.08 1.16 -9.15
C TYR A 283 -40.11 0.74 -10.21
N ARG A 284 -40.23 -0.56 -10.49
CA ARG A 284 -41.20 -1.20 -11.41
C ARG A 284 -41.34 -0.52 -12.77
N VAL A 285 -40.22 -0.09 -13.33
CA VAL A 285 -40.18 0.64 -14.59
C VAL A 285 -40.22 -0.30 -15.80
N LEU A 286 -39.81 -1.56 -15.62
CA LEU A 286 -39.56 -2.48 -16.72
C LEU A 286 -40.76 -3.41 -16.97
N ASP A 287 -40.97 -3.73 -18.24
CA ASP A 287 -41.88 -4.79 -18.66
C ASP A 287 -41.28 -6.17 -18.31
N PRO A 288 -42.09 -7.20 -17.98
CA PRO A 288 -41.59 -8.52 -17.60
C PRO A 288 -40.61 -9.15 -18.60
N VAL A 289 -40.75 -8.87 -19.91
CA VAL A 289 -39.81 -9.37 -20.92
C VAL A 289 -38.44 -8.68 -20.80
N ARG A 290 -38.43 -7.39 -20.50
CA ARG A 290 -37.19 -6.63 -20.31
C ARG A 290 -36.50 -6.99 -19.00
N LEU A 291 -37.26 -7.29 -17.95
CA LEU A 291 -36.72 -7.83 -16.71
C LEU A 291 -35.97 -9.14 -16.96
N GLN A 292 -36.58 -10.09 -17.70
CA GLN A 292 -35.91 -11.36 -18.02
C GLN A 292 -34.62 -11.16 -18.84
N MET A 293 -34.62 -10.20 -19.77
CA MET A 293 -33.41 -9.85 -20.52
C MET A 293 -32.34 -9.22 -19.62
N LEU A 294 -32.75 -8.41 -18.64
CA LEU A 294 -31.86 -7.78 -17.68
C LEU A 294 -31.21 -8.83 -16.78
N SER A 295 -32.00 -9.72 -16.16
CA SER A 295 -31.48 -10.83 -15.35
C SER A 295 -30.52 -11.70 -16.13
N LYS A 296 -30.88 -12.06 -17.38
CA LYS A 296 -29.98 -12.86 -18.23
C LYS A 296 -28.64 -12.16 -18.50
N LYS A 297 -28.67 -10.84 -18.75
CA LYS A 297 -27.44 -10.07 -18.94
C LYS A 297 -26.63 -9.95 -17.66
N ALA A 298 -27.27 -9.83 -16.51
CA ALA A 298 -26.60 -9.81 -15.22
C ALA A 298 -25.88 -11.15 -14.96
N ASP A 299 -26.54 -12.27 -15.23
CA ASP A 299 -25.94 -13.61 -15.13
C ASP A 299 -24.74 -13.79 -16.08
N GLU A 300 -24.88 -13.39 -17.35
CA GLU A 300 -23.80 -13.46 -18.35
C GLU A 300 -22.57 -12.63 -17.92
N MET A 301 -22.79 -11.44 -17.36
CA MET A 301 -21.70 -10.57 -16.88
C MET A 301 -21.06 -11.09 -15.60
N TRP A 302 -21.85 -11.69 -14.70
CA TRP A 302 -21.35 -12.32 -13.49
C TRP A 302 -20.46 -13.53 -13.81
N GLU A 303 -20.88 -14.39 -14.72
CA GLU A 303 -20.10 -15.56 -15.16
C GLU A 303 -18.77 -15.14 -15.81
N TRP A 304 -18.80 -14.08 -16.62
CA TRP A 304 -17.60 -13.52 -17.26
C TRP A 304 -16.56 -13.06 -16.22
N VAL A 305 -16.99 -12.33 -15.20
CA VAL A 305 -16.09 -11.86 -14.14
C VAL A 305 -15.62 -12.97 -13.21
N ASN A 306 -16.50 -13.91 -12.87
CA ASN A 306 -16.11 -15.04 -12.03
C ASN A 306 -15.03 -15.92 -12.72
N THR A 307 -15.09 -16.03 -14.05
CA THR A 307 -14.05 -16.71 -14.83
C THR A 307 -12.72 -15.94 -14.83
N PHE A 308 -12.76 -14.61 -14.67
CA PHE A 308 -11.56 -13.78 -14.61
C PHE A 308 -10.86 -13.83 -13.25
N ASP A 309 -11.63 -14.01 -12.16
CA ASP A 309 -11.13 -14.05 -10.78
C ASP A 309 -10.58 -15.44 -10.36
N ASP A 310 -10.68 -16.45 -11.24
CA ASP A 310 -10.08 -17.76 -10.99
C ASP A 310 -8.55 -17.65 -10.96
N ASP A 311 -7.98 -17.75 -9.76
CA ASP A 311 -6.53 -17.75 -9.53
C ASP A 311 -5.87 -18.90 -10.31
N THR A 312 -4.81 -18.60 -11.08
CA THR A 312 -4.05 -19.59 -11.86
C THR A 312 -3.10 -20.41 -10.97
N GLY A 313 -3.56 -20.74 -9.76
CA GLY A 313 -2.84 -21.53 -8.79
C GLY A 313 -2.61 -22.96 -9.28
N SER A 314 -1.50 -23.55 -8.85
CA SER A 314 -1.18 -24.94 -9.20
C SER A 314 -2.13 -25.90 -8.49
N VAL A 315 -2.96 -26.60 -9.25
CA VAL A 315 -3.78 -27.71 -8.74
C VAL A 315 -2.91 -28.95 -8.61
N TYR A 316 -2.78 -29.46 -7.39
CA TYR A 316 -2.07 -30.72 -7.14
C TYR A 316 -3.06 -31.88 -7.09
N PHE A 317 -2.97 -32.78 -8.07
CA PHE A 317 -3.69 -34.05 -8.03
C PHE A 317 -2.92 -35.03 -7.15
N ILE A 318 -3.48 -35.39 -6.00
CA ILE A 318 -3.02 -36.54 -5.22
C ILE A 318 -3.84 -37.78 -5.62
N PRO A 319 -3.21 -38.93 -5.90
CA PRO A 319 -3.94 -40.17 -6.09
C PRO A 319 -4.66 -40.56 -4.80
N ASP A 320 -5.98 -40.77 -4.87
CA ASP A 320 -6.72 -41.37 -3.78
C ASP A 320 -6.34 -42.85 -3.66
N PHE A 321 -5.59 -43.19 -2.62
CA PHE A 321 -5.17 -44.56 -2.33
C PHE A 321 -6.22 -45.38 -1.56
N THR A 322 -7.40 -44.82 -1.25
CA THR A 322 -8.38 -45.48 -0.38
C THR A 322 -9.49 -46.27 -1.10
N SER A 323 -9.59 -46.21 -2.44
CA SER A 323 -10.70 -46.84 -3.17
C SER A 323 -10.34 -48.07 -4.03
N ARG A 324 -9.30 -48.85 -3.69
CA ARG A 324 -9.10 -50.19 -4.30
C ARG A 324 -8.61 -51.24 -3.30
N GLY A 325 -9.59 -51.90 -2.67
CA GLY A 325 -9.48 -53.31 -2.28
C GLY A 325 -9.80 -53.61 -0.82
N TYR A 326 -11.00 -54.13 -0.54
CA TYR A 326 -11.23 -55.44 0.08
C TYR A 326 -12.74 -55.65 0.29
N ASN A 327 -13.46 -56.08 -0.76
CA ASN A 327 -14.66 -56.89 -0.55
C ASN A 327 -14.18 -58.35 -0.47
N ARG A 328 -14.19 -58.90 0.74
CA ARG A 328 -14.21 -60.35 0.96
C ARG A 328 -15.65 -60.84 0.85
#